data_AF-A0A939LH92-F1
#
_entry.id   AF-A0A939LH92-F1
#
_cell.length_a   1.000
_cell.length_b   1.000
_cell.length_c   1.000
_cell.angle_alpha   90.00
_cell.angle_beta   90.00
_cell.angle_gamma   90.00
#
_symmetry.space_group_name_H-M   'P 1'
#
loop_
_entity.id
_entity.type
_entity.pdbx_description
1 polymer ?
#
loop_
_entity_poly.entity_id
_entity_poly.type
_entity_poly.pdbx_seq_one_letter_code
_entity_poly.pdbx_strand_id
1 'polypeptide(L)'
;MRGSRIGARRQDDPELVRTPLFRSKFWLIWSTTFAFAPWHSAVEFKRYCLRFLHLFSTIDTFAGIYRTQLNQFDAMVRPTVAWLTARGVRLEMGTEVTDVDIVAEGGTKTATRLRYRHCGEDRAIDLAERDLVFVTNGSMTSDTSYGSMDTVPVRNTERTGGRGNFGSAWLPRVRISATPPPSLPRSVSPNGNRSQSPRTTRASSTG
;
A
#
# COMPACT_ATOMS: atom_id res chain seq x y z
N MET A 1 28.16 31.32 13.85
CA MET A 1 27.53 30.16 14.52
C MET A 1 26.85 29.29 13.47
N ARG A 2 27.46 28.16 13.08
CA ARG A 2 26.83 27.22 12.13
C ARG A 2 25.88 26.32 12.91
N GLY A 3 24.57 26.46 12.66
CA GLY A 3 23.55 25.58 13.23
C GLY A 3 23.73 24.16 12.70
N SER A 4 24.22 23.26 13.56
CA SER A 4 24.24 21.83 13.30
C SER A 4 22.78 21.35 13.25
N ARG A 5 22.25 21.13 12.04
CA ARG A 5 20.91 20.57 11.85
C ARG A 5 20.89 19.14 12.38
N ILE A 6 20.17 18.93 13.48
CA ILE A 6 19.94 17.61 14.13
C ILE A 6 19.40 16.55 13.16
N GLY A 7 18.76 16.96 12.05
CA GLY A 7 18.11 16.04 11.10
C GLY A 7 19.04 15.06 10.36
N ALA A 8 20.36 15.24 10.40
CA ALA A 8 21.32 14.34 9.75
C ALA A 8 22.04 13.37 10.71
N ARG A 9 21.87 13.51 12.04
CA ARG A 9 22.49 12.59 12.99
C ARG A 9 21.55 11.42 13.25
N ARG A 10 22.08 10.20 13.11
CA ARG A 10 21.39 8.99 13.56
C ARG A 10 21.33 9.01 15.10
N GLN A 11 20.29 8.40 15.67
CA GLN A 11 20.07 8.40 17.11
C GLN A 11 21.15 7.59 17.88
N ASP A 12 22.00 6.81 17.17
CA ASP A 12 23.07 5.97 17.70
C ASP A 12 24.42 6.69 17.80
N ASP A 13 24.46 8.00 17.54
CA ASP A 13 25.60 8.85 17.90
C ASP A 13 25.94 8.59 19.40
N PRO A 14 27.14 8.09 19.73
CA PRO A 14 27.50 7.70 21.10
C PRO A 14 27.30 8.83 22.11
N GLU A 15 27.41 10.08 21.67
CA GLU A 15 27.15 11.27 22.47
C GLU A 15 25.65 11.46 22.74
N LEU A 16 24.78 11.14 21.77
CA LEU A 16 23.32 11.20 21.93
C LEU A 16 22.81 10.09 22.86
N VAL A 17 23.30 8.86 22.70
CA VAL A 17 22.85 7.70 23.50
C VAL A 17 23.17 7.86 25.00
N ARG A 18 24.19 8.66 25.34
CA ARG A 18 24.58 8.97 26.72
C ARG A 18 23.71 10.06 27.37
N THR A 19 22.83 10.70 26.62
CA THR A 19 21.97 11.77 27.15
C THR A 19 20.97 11.24 28.19
N PRO A 20 20.49 12.10 29.12
CA PRO A 20 19.47 11.73 30.10
C PRO A 20 18.18 11.14 29.49
N LEU A 21 17.88 11.48 28.23
CA LEU A 21 16.70 10.98 27.52
C LEU A 21 16.69 9.45 27.47
N PHE A 22 17.77 8.82 26.99
CA PHE A 22 17.84 7.36 26.82
C PHE A 22 17.88 6.58 28.14
N ARG A 23 18.08 7.29 29.25
CA ARG A 23 18.04 6.73 30.62
C ARG A 23 16.72 7.04 31.34
N SER A 24 15.82 7.77 30.70
CA SER A 24 14.55 8.19 31.30
C SER A 24 13.50 7.08 31.27
N LYS A 25 12.54 7.12 32.22
CA LYS A 25 11.34 6.28 32.17
C LYS A 25 10.55 6.49 30.89
N PHE A 26 10.52 7.72 30.38
CA PHE A 26 9.88 8.04 29.12
C PHE A 26 10.46 7.21 27.97
N TRP A 27 11.79 7.16 27.81
CA TRP A 27 12.40 6.38 26.74
C TRP A 27 12.15 4.87 26.91
N LEU A 28 12.16 4.35 28.14
CA LEU A 28 11.84 2.95 28.39
C LEU A 28 10.42 2.60 27.92
N ILE A 29 9.42 3.38 28.32
CA ILE A 29 8.03 3.20 27.88
C ILE A 29 7.94 3.34 26.36
N TRP A 30 8.56 4.38 25.80
CA TRP A 30 8.49 4.69 24.37
C TRP A 30 9.10 3.59 23.49
N SER A 31 10.35 3.21 23.78
CA SER A 31 11.09 2.22 23.01
C SER A 31 10.43 0.85 23.03
N THR A 32 9.87 0.44 24.18
CA THR A 32 9.17 -0.84 24.32
C THR A 32 7.78 -0.83 23.70
N THR A 33 7.05 0.29 23.79
CA THR A 33 5.71 0.42 23.20
C THR A 33 5.75 0.43 21.67
N PHE A 34 6.70 1.17 21.10
CA PHE A 34 6.77 1.41 19.65
C PHE A 34 7.91 0.65 18.96
N ALA A 35 8.61 -0.24 19.68
CA ALA A 35 9.78 -0.97 19.19
C ALA A 35 10.88 -0.06 18.58
N PHE A 36 11.11 1.11 19.18
CA PHE A 36 12.20 1.99 18.78
C PHE A 36 13.52 1.54 19.39
N ALA A 37 14.53 1.39 18.53
CA ALA A 37 15.92 1.23 18.96
C ALA A 37 16.68 2.56 18.84
N PRO A 38 17.77 2.76 19.61
CA PRO A 38 18.57 3.97 19.53
C PRO A 38 19.20 4.23 18.16
N TRP A 39 19.26 3.29 17.22
CA TRP A 39 19.77 3.54 15.86
C TRP A 39 18.66 3.85 14.84
N HIS A 40 17.40 3.91 15.27
CA HIS A 40 16.28 4.24 14.39
C HIS A 40 16.26 5.74 14.01
N SER A 41 15.38 6.08 13.06
CA SER A 41 15.28 7.42 12.50
C SER A 41 14.82 8.44 13.54
N ALA A 42 15.64 9.47 13.79
CA ALA A 42 15.26 10.63 14.60
C ALA A 42 14.06 11.40 14.01
N VAL A 43 13.90 11.37 12.67
CA VAL A 43 12.76 11.99 11.99
C VAL A 43 11.47 11.25 12.33
N GLU A 44 11.49 9.92 12.35
CA GLU A 44 10.32 9.12 12.75
C GLU A 44 10.00 9.31 14.23
N PHE A 45 11.01 9.34 15.10
CA PHE A 45 10.80 9.66 16.51
C PHE A 45 10.09 11.02 16.69
N LYS A 46 10.54 12.06 15.98
CA LYS A 46 9.87 13.38 15.98
C LYS A 46 8.42 13.29 15.48
N ARG A 47 8.15 12.55 14.39
CA ARG A 47 6.80 12.37 13.85
C ARG A 47 5.87 11.74 14.88
N TYR A 48 6.32 10.68 15.56
CA TYR A 48 5.52 10.04 16.61
C TYR A 48 5.27 10.99 17.80
N CYS A 49 6.28 11.74 18.25
CA CYS A 49 6.10 12.70 19.34
C CYS A 49 5.02 13.73 19.01
N LEU A 50 5.02 14.27 17.79
CA LEU A 50 3.98 15.21 17.35
C LEU A 50 2.63 14.53 17.14
N ARG A 51 2.61 13.33 16.56
CA ARG A 51 1.38 12.60 16.22
C ARG A 51 0.60 12.15 17.46
N PHE A 52 1.31 11.78 18.53
CA PHE A 52 0.72 11.21 19.74
C PHE A 52 0.84 12.10 20.97
N LEU A 53 1.14 13.39 20.79
CA LEU A 53 1.31 14.35 21.89
C LEU A 53 0.13 14.35 22.88
N HIS A 54 -1.10 14.22 22.37
CA HIS A 54 -2.34 14.16 23.16
C HIS A 54 -2.46 12.92 24.06
N LEU A 55 -1.66 11.88 23.84
CA LEU A 55 -1.63 10.65 24.65
C LEU A 55 -0.50 10.63 25.69
N PHE A 56 0.39 11.64 25.70
CA PHE A 56 1.59 11.61 26.54
C PHE A 56 1.29 11.54 28.04
N SER A 57 0.19 12.17 28.48
CA SER A 57 -0.24 12.13 29.88
C SER A 57 -0.74 10.76 30.34
N THR A 58 -0.98 9.82 29.42
CA THR A 58 -1.52 8.49 29.70
C THR A 58 -0.67 7.36 29.10
N ILE A 59 0.53 7.68 28.61
CA ILE A 59 1.37 6.72 27.89
C ILE A 59 1.88 5.59 28.80
N ASP A 60 1.97 5.85 30.10
CA ASP A 60 2.37 4.89 31.13
C ASP A 60 1.24 3.93 31.52
N THR A 61 -0.01 4.39 31.47
CA THR A 61 -1.20 3.60 31.81
C THR A 61 -1.87 2.95 30.60
N PHE A 62 -1.54 3.41 29.39
CA PHE A 62 -2.14 2.98 28.12
C PHE A 62 -3.66 3.18 28.03
N ALA A 63 -4.24 4.07 28.85
CA ALA A 63 -5.69 4.30 28.89
C ALA A 63 -6.28 4.76 27.55
N GLY A 64 -5.48 5.43 26.70
CA GLY A 64 -5.89 5.87 25.37
C GLY A 64 -5.69 4.85 24.24
N ILE A 65 -5.30 3.60 24.55
CA ILE A 65 -5.07 2.56 23.54
C ILE A 65 -6.27 1.61 23.45
N TYR A 66 -6.93 1.63 22.30
CA TYR A 66 -8.03 0.72 21.98
C TYR A 66 -7.50 -0.60 21.42
N ARG A 67 -8.18 -1.69 21.80
CA ARG A 67 -7.87 -3.05 21.34
C ARG A 67 -9.12 -3.69 20.76
N THR A 68 -8.95 -4.51 19.74
CA THR A 68 -9.99 -5.40 19.22
C THR A 68 -10.17 -6.59 20.17
N GLN A 69 -11.35 -7.21 20.17
CA GLN A 69 -11.61 -8.41 20.98
C GLN A 69 -10.79 -9.62 20.53
N LEU A 70 -10.56 -9.74 19.22
CA LEU A 70 -9.73 -10.77 18.61
C LEU A 70 -8.40 -10.19 18.12
N ASN A 71 -7.49 -11.06 17.68
CA ASN A 71 -6.30 -10.61 16.95
C ASN A 71 -6.70 -9.84 15.67
N GLN A 72 -5.79 -9.03 15.13
CA GLN A 72 -6.10 -8.15 14.00
C GLN A 72 -6.48 -8.91 12.71
N PHE A 73 -5.98 -10.13 12.53
CA PHE A 73 -6.34 -10.96 11.38
C PHE A 73 -7.83 -11.34 11.45
N ASP A 74 -8.29 -11.84 12.59
CA ASP A 74 -9.68 -12.24 12.78
C ASP A 74 -10.63 -11.05 12.90
N ALA A 75 -10.23 -9.98 13.61
CA ALA A 75 -11.09 -8.82 13.85
C ALA A 75 -11.23 -7.89 12.63
N MET A 76 -10.21 -7.82 11.76
CA MET A 76 -10.16 -6.84 10.68
C MET A 76 -9.96 -7.47 9.30
N VAL A 77 -8.96 -8.35 9.15
CA VAL A 77 -8.60 -8.90 7.83
C VAL A 77 -9.69 -9.82 7.30
N ARG A 78 -10.13 -10.81 8.09
CA ARG A 78 -11.18 -11.77 7.68
C ARG A 78 -12.50 -11.09 7.32
N PRO A 79 -13.05 -10.14 8.11
CA PRO A 79 -14.24 -9.39 7.72
C PRO A 79 -14.05 -8.60 6.42
N THR A 80 -12.89 -7.97 6.24
CA THR A 80 -12.59 -7.20 5.02
C THR A 80 -12.54 -8.11 3.79
N VAL A 81 -11.88 -9.27 3.89
CA VAL A 81 -11.85 -10.29 2.84
C VAL A 81 -13.26 -10.75 2.47
N ALA A 82 -14.07 -11.12 3.46
CA ALA A 82 -15.45 -11.53 3.22
C ALA A 82 -16.27 -10.43 2.52
N TRP A 83 -16.12 -9.18 2.96
CA TRP A 83 -16.82 -8.02 2.40
C TRP A 83 -16.43 -7.75 0.94
N LEU A 84 -15.14 -7.90 0.59
CA LEU A 84 -14.62 -7.74 -0.77
C LEU A 84 -15.07 -8.87 -1.69
N THR A 85 -14.94 -10.12 -1.25
CA THR A 85 -15.35 -11.29 -2.05
C THR A 85 -16.85 -11.29 -2.33
N ALA A 86 -17.69 -10.90 -1.36
CA ALA A 86 -19.13 -10.74 -1.56
C ALA A 86 -19.49 -9.69 -2.64
N ARG A 87 -18.55 -8.81 -3.00
CA ARG A 87 -18.69 -7.79 -4.06
C ARG A 87 -17.99 -8.17 -5.37
N GLY A 88 -17.58 -9.42 -5.51
CA GLY A 88 -16.95 -9.94 -6.73
C GLY A 88 -15.46 -9.58 -6.85
N VAL A 89 -14.82 -9.09 -5.79
CA VAL A 89 -13.36 -8.89 -5.83
C VAL A 89 -12.67 -10.25 -5.86
N ARG A 90 -11.81 -10.43 -6.87
CA ARG A 90 -11.05 -11.64 -7.11
C ARG A 90 -9.75 -11.63 -6.32
N LEU A 91 -9.61 -12.56 -5.37
CA LEU A 91 -8.41 -12.72 -4.56
C LEU A 91 -7.56 -13.87 -5.11
N GLU A 92 -6.33 -13.57 -5.50
CA GLU A 92 -5.38 -14.52 -6.08
C GLU A 92 -4.26 -14.84 -5.10
N MET A 93 -4.37 -16.00 -4.45
CA MET A 93 -3.36 -16.52 -3.52
C MET A 93 -2.37 -17.44 -4.25
N GLY A 94 -1.22 -17.73 -3.64
CA GLY A 94 -0.18 -18.54 -4.30
C GLY A 94 0.47 -17.86 -5.50
N THR A 95 0.23 -16.55 -5.66
CA THR A 95 0.80 -15.71 -6.70
C THR A 95 1.89 -14.83 -6.13
N GLU A 96 3.03 -14.81 -6.79
CA GLU A 96 4.16 -13.93 -6.53
C GLU A 96 4.32 -13.04 -7.74
N VAL A 97 3.93 -11.77 -7.63
CA VAL A 97 4.32 -10.78 -8.65
C VAL A 97 5.86 -10.75 -8.66
N THR A 98 6.49 -10.74 -9.83
CA THR A 98 7.95 -10.77 -10.02
C THR A 98 8.50 -9.47 -10.61
N ASP A 99 7.67 -8.73 -11.36
CA ASP A 99 8.01 -7.38 -11.84
C ASP A 99 6.77 -6.60 -12.31
N VAL A 100 6.94 -5.28 -12.47
CA VAL A 100 5.99 -4.38 -13.14
C VAL A 100 6.72 -3.64 -14.25
N ASP A 101 6.39 -3.94 -15.50
CA ASP A 101 6.94 -3.23 -16.65
C ASP A 101 6.38 -1.80 -16.66
N ILE A 102 7.26 -0.80 -16.66
CA ILE A 102 6.89 0.63 -16.64
C ILE A 102 7.55 1.34 -17.81
N VAL A 103 6.75 2.04 -18.59
CA VAL A 103 7.22 2.96 -19.64
C VAL A 103 7.26 4.37 -19.08
N ALA A 104 8.37 5.08 -19.30
CA ALA A 104 8.56 6.46 -18.86
C ALA A 104 8.75 7.37 -20.07
N GLU A 105 7.70 8.11 -20.45
CA GLU A 105 7.67 8.98 -21.62
C GLU A 105 7.10 10.35 -21.26
N GLY A 106 7.71 11.43 -21.74
CA GLY A 106 7.23 12.79 -21.49
C GLY A 106 7.11 13.17 -20.01
N GLY A 107 7.91 12.56 -19.14
CA GLY A 107 7.83 12.75 -17.68
C GLY A 107 6.71 11.98 -16.97
N THR A 108 5.92 11.18 -17.70
CA THR A 108 4.88 10.30 -17.16
C THR A 108 5.40 8.88 -17.04
N LYS A 109 5.02 8.16 -15.98
CA LYS A 109 5.31 6.74 -15.78
C LYS A 109 4.02 5.93 -15.86
N THR A 110 3.97 4.96 -16.76
CA THR A 110 2.79 4.12 -16.98
C THR A 110 3.17 2.66 -16.83
N ALA A 111 2.48 1.93 -15.94
CA ALA A 111 2.62 0.48 -15.85
C ALA A 111 1.91 -0.18 -17.03
N THR A 112 2.60 -1.04 -17.77
CA THR A 112 2.09 -1.64 -19.01
C THR A 112 1.88 -3.15 -18.90
N ARG A 113 2.61 -3.82 -18.00
CA ARG A 113 2.49 -5.26 -17.81
C ARG A 113 2.87 -5.67 -16.39
N LEU A 114 2.11 -6.59 -15.82
CA LEU A 114 2.41 -7.26 -14.55
C LEU A 114 3.00 -8.63 -14.84
N ARG A 115 4.23 -8.89 -14.37
CA ARG A 115 4.86 -10.22 -14.42
C ARG A 115 4.69 -10.90 -13.08
N TYR A 116 4.35 -12.18 -13.09
CA TYR A 116 4.13 -12.92 -11.86
C TYR A 116 4.35 -14.41 -12.07
N ARG A 117 4.64 -15.10 -10.98
CA ARG A 117 4.72 -16.55 -10.89
C ARG A 117 3.49 -17.08 -10.16
N HIS A 118 2.81 -18.05 -10.74
CA HIS A 118 1.67 -18.72 -10.12
C HIS A 118 1.87 -20.22 -10.20
N CYS A 119 1.85 -20.90 -9.04
CA CYS A 119 2.13 -22.34 -8.95
C CYS A 119 3.45 -22.76 -9.61
N GLY A 120 4.48 -21.90 -9.55
CA GLY A 120 5.80 -22.16 -10.13
C GLY A 120 5.95 -21.76 -11.60
N GLU A 121 4.86 -21.39 -12.29
CA GLU A 121 4.89 -20.99 -13.69
C GLU A 121 4.95 -19.47 -13.85
N ASP A 122 5.86 -18.99 -14.69
CA ASP A 122 5.94 -17.58 -15.06
C ASP A 122 4.79 -17.19 -15.99
N ARG A 123 4.14 -16.08 -15.66
CA ARG A 123 2.97 -15.54 -16.34
C ARG A 123 3.07 -14.02 -16.43
N ALA A 124 2.27 -13.45 -17.32
CA ALA A 124 2.15 -12.02 -17.47
C ALA A 124 0.71 -11.61 -17.76
N ILE A 125 0.35 -10.39 -17.35
CA ILE A 125 -0.91 -9.73 -17.71
C ILE A 125 -0.57 -8.36 -18.28
N ASP A 126 -1.04 -8.09 -19.49
CA ASP A 126 -1.02 -6.75 -20.08
C ASP A 126 -2.04 -5.85 -19.40
N LEU A 127 -1.63 -4.62 -19.13
CA LEU A 127 -2.43 -3.58 -18.50
C LEU A 127 -2.97 -2.65 -19.58
N ALA A 128 -4.28 -2.44 -19.57
CA ALA A 128 -4.90 -1.42 -20.40
C ALA A 128 -4.65 -0.02 -19.82
N GLU A 129 -4.86 1.01 -20.64
CA GLU A 129 -4.62 2.42 -20.26
C GLU A 129 -5.32 2.85 -18.96
N ARG A 130 -6.48 2.25 -18.65
CA ARG A 130 -7.31 2.58 -17.48
C ARG A 130 -7.14 1.61 -16.31
N ASP A 131 -6.28 0.61 -16.44
CA ASP A 131 -6.00 -0.32 -15.35
C ASP A 131 -5.12 0.35 -14.31
N LEU A 132 -5.46 0.16 -13.04
CA LEU A 132 -4.72 0.72 -11.91
C LEU A 132 -3.95 -0.39 -11.19
N VAL A 133 -2.68 -0.11 -10.89
CA VAL A 133 -1.81 -1.00 -10.12
C VAL A 133 -1.52 -0.35 -8.78
N PHE A 134 -1.88 -1.04 -7.70
CA PHE A 134 -1.59 -0.62 -6.34
C PHE A 134 -0.48 -1.51 -5.77
N VAL A 135 0.63 -0.89 -5.39
CA VAL A 135 1.82 -1.59 -4.90
C VAL A 135 2.06 -1.29 -3.42
N THR A 136 1.96 -2.31 -2.57
CA THR A 136 2.53 -2.31 -1.23
C THR A 136 4.04 -2.60 -1.33
N ASN A 137 4.86 -1.56 -1.18
CA ASN A 137 6.31 -1.65 -1.37
C ASN A 137 7.02 -2.07 -0.07
N GLY A 138 7.43 -3.33 -0.03
CA GLY A 138 8.10 -3.93 1.12
C GLY A 138 7.12 -4.39 2.21
N SER A 139 7.62 -5.20 3.13
CA SER A 139 6.86 -5.70 4.27
C SER A 139 7.80 -5.97 5.44
N MET A 140 7.35 -5.64 6.65
CA MET A 140 8.10 -5.87 7.89
C MET A 140 8.11 -7.35 8.30
N THR A 141 7.20 -8.16 7.76
CA THR A 141 7.09 -9.60 8.05
C THR A 141 7.71 -10.47 6.96
N SER A 142 8.28 -9.85 5.91
CA SER A 142 9.08 -10.55 4.92
C SER A 142 10.22 -11.33 5.58
N ASP A 143 10.52 -12.50 5.03
CA ASP A 143 11.62 -13.36 5.50
C ASP A 143 11.53 -13.78 6.98
N THR A 144 10.33 -13.71 7.58
CA THR A 144 10.09 -14.24 8.93
C THR A 144 10.31 -15.76 8.93
N SER A 145 11.14 -16.23 9.87
CA SER A 145 11.27 -17.64 10.19
C SER A 145 10.58 -17.96 11.51
N TYR A 146 10.01 -19.17 11.58
CA TYR A 146 9.31 -19.66 12.76
C TYR A 146 10.13 -20.74 13.44
N GLY A 147 10.20 -20.66 14.77
CA GLY A 147 10.69 -21.75 15.61
C GLY A 147 9.53 -22.54 16.21
N SER A 148 9.85 -23.40 17.16
CA SER A 148 8.90 -24.12 18.00
C SER A 148 9.41 -24.15 19.45
N MET A 149 8.73 -24.91 20.32
CA MET A 149 9.19 -25.12 21.69
C MET A 149 10.63 -25.67 21.75
N ASP A 150 10.98 -26.56 20.81
CA ASP A 150 12.23 -27.33 20.84
C ASP A 150 13.18 -27.01 19.67
N THR A 151 12.76 -26.10 18.78
CA THR A 151 13.52 -25.75 17.57
C THR A 151 13.69 -24.25 17.45
N VAL A 152 14.92 -23.77 17.39
CA VAL A 152 15.22 -22.34 17.18
C VAL A 152 14.83 -21.91 15.75
N PRO A 153 14.31 -20.68 15.56
CA PRO A 153 14.05 -20.16 14.22
C PRO A 153 15.37 -20.01 13.46
N VAL A 154 15.42 -20.55 12.24
CA VAL A 154 16.60 -20.42 11.38
C VAL A 154 16.66 -18.99 10.87
N ARG A 155 17.76 -18.29 11.12
CA ARG A 155 17.94 -16.93 10.61
C ARG A 155 18.09 -16.97 9.09
N ASN A 156 17.17 -16.36 8.37
CA ASN A 156 17.36 -16.13 6.95
C ASN A 156 18.44 -15.06 6.75
N THR A 157 19.65 -15.47 6.37
CA THR A 157 20.76 -14.58 6.04
C THR A 157 20.89 -14.33 4.55
N GLU A 158 20.08 -15.00 3.72
CA GLU A 158 20.07 -14.73 2.31
C GLU A 158 19.56 -13.31 2.08
N ARG A 159 20.46 -12.45 1.59
CA ARG A 159 20.10 -11.10 1.14
C ARG A 159 19.40 -11.18 -0.22
N THR A 160 18.42 -12.07 -0.36
CA THR A 160 17.54 -12.16 -1.53
C THR A 160 16.62 -10.94 -1.62
N GLY A 161 16.43 -10.20 -0.52
CA GLY A 161 15.76 -8.89 -0.48
C GLY A 161 16.56 -7.71 -1.08
N GLY A 162 17.49 -7.92 -2.01
CA GLY A 162 18.30 -6.80 -2.51
C GLY A 162 19.25 -7.07 -3.68
N ARG A 163 18.87 -7.93 -4.64
CA ARG A 163 19.63 -8.13 -5.89
C ARG A 163 18.89 -7.55 -7.10
N GLY A 164 18.39 -6.31 -7.05
CA GLY A 164 17.78 -5.66 -8.24
C GLY A 164 16.56 -6.37 -8.87
N ASN A 165 16.22 -7.57 -8.39
CA ASN A 165 15.00 -8.31 -8.55
C ASN A 165 14.36 -8.30 -7.17
N PHE A 166 13.13 -7.81 -7.14
CA PHE A 166 12.28 -7.81 -5.97
C PHE A 166 12.25 -9.23 -5.38
N GLY A 167 12.72 -9.38 -4.13
CA GLY A 167 12.66 -10.67 -3.43
C GLY A 167 11.22 -11.19 -3.36
N SER A 168 11.05 -12.47 -3.04
CA SER A 168 9.77 -13.19 -3.03
C SER A 168 8.68 -12.63 -2.09
N ALA A 169 9.02 -11.62 -1.28
CA ALA A 169 8.12 -10.88 -0.41
C ALA A 169 8.14 -9.35 -0.65
N TRP A 170 8.70 -8.88 -1.77
CA TRP A 170 8.85 -7.46 -2.13
C TRP A 170 7.89 -6.99 -3.21
N LEU A 171 6.94 -7.83 -3.62
CA LEU A 171 5.94 -7.46 -4.61
C LEU A 171 4.53 -7.64 -4.07
N PRO A 172 3.62 -6.74 -4.48
CA PRO A 172 2.33 -6.58 -3.83
C PRO A 172 1.46 -7.80 -4.10
N ARG A 173 1.01 -8.43 -3.02
CA ARG A 173 -0.17 -9.28 -3.06
C ARG A 173 -1.37 -8.39 -2.83
N VAL A 174 -2.08 -8.08 -3.91
CA VAL A 174 -3.53 -7.85 -4.01
C VAL A 174 -3.81 -7.32 -5.41
N ARG A 175 -4.48 -8.12 -6.24
CA ARG A 175 -5.13 -7.65 -7.46
C ARG A 175 -6.52 -7.15 -7.05
N ILE A 176 -6.77 -5.84 -7.12
CA ILE A 176 -8.15 -5.31 -7.14
C ILE A 176 -8.42 -4.92 -8.58
N SER A 177 -8.83 -5.89 -9.41
CA SER A 177 -9.44 -5.55 -10.69
C SER A 177 -10.92 -5.25 -10.43
N ALA A 178 -11.29 -3.97 -10.41
CA ALA A 178 -12.69 -3.61 -10.61
C ALA A 178 -12.98 -3.77 -12.10
N THR A 179 -13.58 -4.88 -12.50
CA THR A 179 -14.23 -4.93 -13.81
C THR A 179 -15.28 -3.82 -13.81
N PRO A 180 -15.28 -2.87 -14.76
CA PRO A 180 -16.37 -1.90 -14.84
C PRO A 180 -17.68 -2.69 -14.98
N PRO A 181 -18.79 -2.26 -14.33
CA PRO A 181 -20.07 -2.92 -14.54
C PRO A 181 -20.39 -2.92 -16.03
N PRO A 182 -21.02 -3.98 -16.57
CA PRO A 182 -21.42 -4.00 -17.96
C PRO A 182 -22.24 -2.74 -18.23
N SER A 183 -21.83 -1.97 -19.25
CA SER A 183 -22.58 -0.80 -19.68
C SER A 183 -24.00 -1.25 -19.97
N LEU A 184 -24.96 -0.67 -19.25
CA LEU A 184 -26.38 -0.87 -19.54
C LEU A 184 -26.59 -0.64 -21.05
N PRO A 185 -27.29 -1.54 -21.76
CA PRO A 185 -27.58 -1.32 -23.16
C PRO A 185 -28.28 0.03 -23.28
N ARG A 186 -27.74 0.91 -24.11
CA ARG A 186 -28.39 2.18 -24.46
C ARG A 186 -29.82 1.84 -24.85
N SER A 187 -30.79 2.36 -24.10
CA SER A 187 -32.19 2.24 -24.45
C SER A 187 -32.35 2.84 -25.85
N VAL A 188 -32.63 1.99 -26.83
CA VAL A 188 -33.13 2.43 -28.13
C VAL A 188 -34.47 3.09 -27.83
N SER A 189 -34.51 4.42 -27.91
CA SER A 189 -35.76 5.16 -27.74
C SER A 189 -36.67 4.83 -28.92
N PRO A 190 -37.86 4.24 -28.71
CA PRO A 190 -38.80 3.97 -29.78
C PRO A 190 -39.62 5.24 -29.99
N ASN A 191 -39.27 6.05 -30.98
CA ASN A 191 -40.26 6.87 -31.66
C ASN A 191 -39.78 7.27 -33.06
N GLY A 192 -40.13 6.41 -34.01
CA GLY A 192 -40.38 6.83 -35.38
C GLY A 192 -41.75 7.50 -35.49
N ASN A 193 -41.81 8.49 -36.37
CA ASN A 193 -42.99 9.11 -36.98
C ASN A 193 -43.89 10.00 -36.11
N ARG A 194 -43.82 11.31 -36.39
CA ARG A 194 -45.01 12.07 -36.80
C ARG A 194 -44.69 13.20 -37.79
N SER A 195 -45.40 13.12 -38.90
CA SER A 195 -45.90 14.18 -39.80
C SER A 195 -44.92 15.14 -40.46
N GLN A 196 -44.78 14.91 -41.77
CA GLN A 196 -44.46 15.88 -42.82
C GLN A 196 -45.36 17.13 -42.76
N SER A 197 -44.81 18.27 -43.17
CA SER A 197 -45.55 19.46 -43.60
C SER A 197 -44.80 20.10 -44.78
N PRO A 198 -45.49 20.74 -45.75
CA PRO A 198 -45.07 20.76 -47.14
C PRO A 198 -44.10 21.89 -47.51
N ARG A 199 -43.31 21.63 -48.56
CA ARG A 199 -42.53 22.62 -49.31
C ARG A 199 -43.39 23.81 -49.75
N THR A 200 -42.87 25.02 -49.55
CA THR A 200 -43.14 26.15 -50.44
C THR A 200 -41.83 26.60 -51.08
N THR A 201 -41.71 26.27 -52.36
CA THR A 201 -40.72 26.77 -53.31
C THR A 201 -41.06 28.23 -53.63
N ARG A 202 -40.07 29.12 -53.62
CA ARG A 202 -40.12 30.36 -54.41
C ARG A 202 -38.75 30.58 -55.04
N ALA A 203 -38.75 30.62 -56.38
CA ALA A 203 -37.60 30.91 -57.22
C ALA A 203 -37.82 32.26 -57.95
N SER A 204 -36.71 32.80 -58.49
CA SER A 204 -36.57 33.94 -59.41
C SER A 204 -36.71 35.35 -58.76
N SER A 205 -35.96 36.39 -59.12
CA SER A 205 -35.10 36.69 -60.30
C SER A 205 -34.20 37.91 -60.02
N THR A 206 -33.03 37.93 -60.68
CA THR A 206 -32.30 39.05 -61.32
C THR A 206 -32.43 40.50 -60.79
N GLY A 207 -31.26 41.13 -60.58
CA GLY A 207 -31.04 42.57 -60.39
C GLY A 207 -29.62 42.84 -59.94
#